data_AF-X1AWT7-F1
#
_entry.id   AF-X1AWT7-F1
#
_cell.length_a   1.000
_cell.length_b   1.000
_cell.length_c   1.000
_cell.angle_alpha   90.00
_cell.angle_beta   90.00
_cell.angle_gamma   90.00
#
_symmetry.space_group_name_H-M   'P 1'
#
loop_
_entity.id
_entity.type
_entity.pdbx_description
1 polymer ?
#
loop_
_entity_poly.entity_id
_entity_poly.type
_entity_poly.pdbx_seq_one_letter_code
_entity_poly.pdbx_strand_id
1 'polypeptide(L)'
;MVTLSISFSVQNKYTANPSKININFISLITQLVSIIFYTSLKLLNVTIMKEPNVSAAIMSAEEVEFILYGDFECSGFSEMFNGNLRAHISNGMITLRSDDHSFSSSPEILLSPIDPISESFLLKNVTIGLQFHWEQKQNQRFSGSLKLIIENNKLTVINLVPVEKYLTSVISSEMSATSSSELLKAHAIVSRSWLLAQINKRKSLENEETYVSEFICEEEIIRWYDREDHTLYDVCADDHCQRYQGITREHTHNAQEAVEETRGFILMYNDQICDTRFSKSCGGITETFENVWEK
;
A
#
# COMPACT_ATOMS: atom_id res chain seq x y z
N MET A 1 -3.23 11.47 -24.34
CA MET A 1 -4.19 10.45 -23.86
C MET A 1 -3.43 9.16 -23.70
N VAL A 2 -3.14 8.75 -22.48
CA VAL A 2 -2.55 7.44 -22.18
C VAL A 2 -3.71 6.57 -21.68
N THR A 3 -4.11 5.60 -22.47
CA THR A 3 -5.16 4.64 -22.12
C THR A 3 -4.52 3.55 -21.28
N LEU A 4 -4.86 3.49 -19.98
CA LEU A 4 -4.48 2.36 -19.13
C LEU A 4 -5.39 1.18 -19.50
N SER A 5 -4.82 0.12 -20.06
CA SER A 5 -5.54 -1.12 -20.35
C SER A 5 -5.43 -2.06 -19.15
N ILE A 6 -6.51 -2.20 -18.39
CA ILE A 6 -6.67 -3.28 -17.41
C ILE A 6 -7.29 -4.45 -18.17
N SER A 7 -6.50 -5.49 -18.47
CA SER A 7 -6.97 -6.69 -19.16
C SER A 7 -7.13 -7.82 -18.16
N PHE A 8 -8.37 -8.28 -17.99
CA PHE A 8 -8.67 -9.52 -17.26
C PHE A 8 -8.48 -10.71 -18.20
N SER A 9 -7.50 -11.56 -17.92
CA SER A 9 -7.37 -12.85 -18.59
C SER A 9 -8.33 -13.85 -17.95
N VAL A 10 -9.54 -13.97 -18.51
CA VAL A 10 -10.39 -15.14 -18.29
C VAL A 10 -10.02 -16.14 -19.38
N GLN A 11 -9.32 -17.21 -19.02
CA GLN A 11 -9.08 -18.33 -19.93
C GLN A 11 -10.41 -19.03 -20.26
N ASN A 12 -11.09 -18.57 -21.31
CA ASN A 12 -12.17 -19.32 -21.95
C ASN A 12 -11.64 -19.92 -23.25
N LYS A 13 -11.39 -21.23 -23.23
CA LYS A 13 -11.09 -22.05 -24.42
C LYS A 13 -12.35 -22.17 -25.29
N TYR A 14 -12.70 -21.16 -26.08
CA TYR A 14 -13.55 -21.36 -27.27
C TYR A 14 -13.18 -20.36 -28.36
N THR A 15 -12.62 -20.87 -29.46
CA THR A 15 -12.30 -20.12 -30.68
C THR A 15 -13.57 -19.79 -31.46
N ALA A 16 -13.83 -18.50 -31.73
CA ALA A 16 -14.79 -18.09 -32.77
C ALA A 16 -14.40 -16.76 -33.44
N ASN A 17 -14.64 -16.73 -34.75
CA ASN A 17 -14.19 -15.82 -35.81
C ASN A 17 -14.68 -14.34 -35.67
N PRO A 18 -13.87 -13.30 -35.98
CA PRO A 18 -14.23 -11.91 -35.71
C PRO A 18 -14.84 -11.24 -36.96
N SER A 19 -16.15 -11.36 -37.16
CA SER A 19 -16.81 -10.54 -38.20
C SER A 19 -18.29 -10.21 -37.97
N LYS A 20 -18.82 -10.36 -36.75
CA LYS A 20 -20.17 -9.86 -36.36
C LYS A 20 -20.23 -9.57 -34.85
N ILE A 21 -19.70 -8.42 -34.41
CA ILE A 21 -19.97 -7.93 -33.04
C ILE A 21 -21.34 -7.26 -33.08
N ASN A 22 -22.36 -8.07 -32.83
CA ASN A 22 -23.76 -7.67 -32.79
C ASN A 22 -24.05 -7.05 -31.41
N ILE A 23 -24.98 -6.10 -31.35
CA ILE A 23 -25.46 -5.33 -30.18
C ILE A 23 -25.94 -6.20 -28.99
N ASN A 24 -25.92 -7.53 -29.13
CA ASN A 24 -26.23 -8.52 -28.11
C ASN A 24 -25.12 -8.76 -27.06
N PHE A 25 -23.88 -8.29 -27.26
CA PHE A 25 -22.79 -8.54 -26.30
C PHE A 25 -22.96 -7.73 -24.99
N ILE A 26 -23.54 -6.52 -25.09
CA ILE A 26 -23.84 -5.68 -23.91
C ILE A 26 -25.01 -6.26 -23.10
N SER A 27 -25.99 -6.88 -23.77
CA SER A 27 -27.09 -7.62 -23.11
C SER A 27 -26.61 -8.89 -22.38
N LEU A 28 -25.58 -9.55 -22.92
CA LEU A 28 -25.01 -10.75 -22.30
C LEU A 28 -24.21 -10.41 -21.03
N ILE A 29 -23.52 -9.25 -20.99
CA ILE A 29 -22.81 -8.78 -19.81
C ILE A 29 -23.79 -8.38 -18.70
N THR A 30 -24.91 -7.70 -19.04
CA THR A 30 -25.94 -7.36 -18.03
C THR A 30 -26.71 -8.58 -17.53
N GLN A 31 -26.92 -9.61 -18.36
CA GLN A 31 -27.46 -10.90 -17.90
C GLN A 31 -26.46 -11.73 -17.07
N LEU A 32 -25.16 -11.70 -17.39
CA LEU A 32 -24.13 -12.39 -16.60
C LEU A 32 -23.94 -11.75 -15.22
N VAL A 33 -24.01 -10.43 -15.13
CA VAL A 33 -24.04 -9.72 -13.84
C VAL A 33 -25.28 -10.11 -13.03
N SER A 34 -26.42 -10.36 -13.69
CA SER A 34 -27.66 -10.80 -13.03
C SER A 34 -27.64 -12.27 -12.59
N ILE A 35 -26.92 -13.15 -13.30
CA ILE A 35 -26.80 -14.58 -12.96
C ILE A 35 -25.77 -14.82 -11.85
N ILE A 36 -24.70 -14.02 -11.79
CA ILE A 36 -23.76 -13.99 -10.66
C ILE A 36 -24.49 -13.58 -9.37
N PHE A 37 -25.52 -12.74 -9.46
CA PHE A 37 -26.36 -12.38 -8.32
C PHE A 37 -27.27 -13.50 -7.80
N TYR A 38 -27.57 -14.54 -8.60
CA TYR A 38 -28.64 -15.50 -8.26
C TYR A 38 -28.21 -16.95 -8.02
N THR A 39 -26.96 -17.32 -8.32
CA THR A 39 -26.50 -18.71 -8.10
C THR A 39 -25.30 -18.75 -7.17
N SER A 40 -25.62 -18.99 -5.89
CA SER A 40 -24.66 -19.30 -4.82
C SER A 40 -23.80 -18.13 -4.33
N LEU A 41 -24.45 -16.99 -4.06
CA LEU A 41 -24.09 -16.23 -2.86
C LEU A 41 -24.50 -17.12 -1.67
N LYS A 42 -23.66 -18.11 -1.35
CA LYS A 42 -23.47 -18.46 0.05
C LYS A 42 -22.97 -17.17 0.68
N LEU A 43 -23.90 -16.37 1.16
CA LEU A 43 -23.72 -15.48 2.31
C LEU A 43 -23.29 -16.36 3.48
N LEU A 44 -22.10 -16.96 3.38
CA LEU A 44 -21.29 -17.25 4.52
C LEU A 44 -21.13 -15.89 5.18
N ASN A 45 -21.56 -15.81 6.44
CA ASN A 45 -21.29 -14.68 7.32
C ASN A 45 -19.82 -14.28 7.14
N VAL A 46 -19.55 -13.33 6.24
CA VAL A 46 -18.30 -12.62 6.18
C VAL A 46 -18.32 -11.85 7.48
N THR A 47 -17.68 -12.44 8.48
CA THR A 47 -17.39 -11.80 9.74
C THR A 47 -16.86 -10.44 9.34
N ILE A 48 -17.54 -9.36 9.75
CA ILE A 48 -17.13 -8.00 9.41
C ILE A 48 -15.67 -7.89 9.81
N MET A 49 -14.76 -8.03 8.84
CA MET A 49 -13.36 -7.85 9.09
C MET A 49 -13.27 -6.36 9.39
N LYS A 50 -13.03 -6.04 10.65
CA LYS A 50 -12.65 -4.69 11.05
C LYS A 50 -11.56 -4.25 10.08
N GLU A 51 -11.74 -3.06 9.49
CA GLU A 51 -10.79 -2.51 8.52
C GLU A 51 -9.36 -2.69 9.06
N PRO A 52 -8.48 -3.40 8.33
CA PRO A 52 -7.11 -3.58 8.78
C PRO A 52 -6.34 -2.27 8.69
N ASN A 53 -5.34 -2.13 9.54
CA ASN A 53 -4.31 -1.11 9.37
C ASN A 53 -3.19 -1.66 8.48
N VAL A 54 -2.55 -0.76 7.76
CA VAL A 54 -1.30 -0.98 7.04
C VAL A 54 -0.16 -0.26 7.76
N SER A 55 1.00 -0.90 7.80
CA SER A 55 2.27 -0.31 8.23
C SER A 55 3.11 0.07 7.02
N ALA A 56 3.16 1.37 6.71
CA ALA A 56 3.89 1.89 5.56
C ALA A 56 5.19 2.56 5.98
N ALA A 57 6.35 2.02 5.60
CA ALA A 57 7.65 2.67 5.83
C ALA A 57 7.83 3.87 4.90
N ILE A 58 8.14 5.03 5.47
CA ILE A 58 8.21 6.31 4.77
C ILE A 58 9.65 6.73 4.48
N MET A 59 10.54 6.60 5.46
CA MET A 59 11.94 7.00 5.34
C MET A 59 12.82 6.28 6.36
N SER A 60 14.13 6.21 6.06
CA SER A 60 15.16 5.73 6.98
C SER A 60 16.28 6.76 7.13
N ALA A 61 16.61 7.16 8.36
CA ALA A 61 17.63 8.18 8.64
C ALA A 61 18.32 7.98 10.00
N GLU A 62 19.45 8.64 10.24
CA GLU A 62 20.12 8.62 11.55
C GLU A 62 19.38 9.47 12.59
N GLU A 63 18.79 10.58 12.14
CA GLU A 63 17.94 11.48 12.92
C GLU A 63 16.68 11.79 12.13
N VAL A 64 15.53 11.82 12.80
CA VAL A 64 14.22 12.14 12.20
C VAL A 64 13.62 13.33 12.92
N GLU A 65 13.29 14.37 12.18
CA GLU A 65 12.59 15.55 12.70
C GLU A 65 11.13 15.55 12.20
N PHE A 66 10.19 15.74 13.12
CA PHE A 66 8.77 15.71 12.83
C PHE A 66 7.97 16.65 13.74
N ILE A 67 6.76 17.00 13.31
CA ILE A 67 5.83 17.85 14.06
C ILE A 67 4.53 17.09 14.27
N LEU A 68 4.06 17.02 15.51
CA LEU A 68 2.76 16.47 15.87
C LEU A 68 1.74 17.61 15.94
N TYR A 69 0.69 17.53 15.12
CA TYR A 69 -0.45 18.45 15.12
C TYR A 69 -1.62 17.77 15.82
N GLY A 70 -1.73 18.02 17.13
CA GLY A 70 -2.63 17.31 18.04
C GLY A 70 -1.85 16.71 19.20
N ASP A 71 -2.55 16.06 20.11
CA ASP A 71 -1.96 15.35 21.23
C ASP A 71 -1.85 13.86 20.91
N PHE A 72 -0.65 13.29 21.08
CA PHE A 72 -0.38 11.89 20.79
C PHE A 72 -0.03 11.15 22.07
N GLU A 73 -0.65 10.01 22.31
CA GLU A 73 -0.20 9.05 23.32
C GLU A 73 1.03 8.31 22.79
N CYS A 74 2.01 8.06 23.66
CA CYS A 74 3.13 7.18 23.33
C CYS A 74 2.99 5.86 24.08
N SER A 75 2.99 4.73 23.36
CA SER A 75 2.90 3.42 23.98
C SER A 75 4.04 3.21 24.98
N GLY A 76 3.70 2.85 26.22
CA GLY A 76 4.67 2.65 27.31
C GLY A 76 5.04 3.91 28.10
N PHE A 77 4.49 5.08 27.77
CA PHE A 77 4.72 6.34 28.47
C PHE A 77 3.40 7.01 28.88
N SER A 78 3.37 7.64 30.05
CA SER A 78 2.18 8.35 30.55
C SER A 78 2.04 9.77 29.98
N GLU A 79 3.10 10.29 29.39
CA GLU A 79 3.14 11.65 28.85
C GLU A 79 2.54 11.70 27.44
N MET A 80 1.90 12.83 27.14
CA MET A 80 1.40 13.14 25.81
C MET A 80 2.44 13.94 25.04
N PHE A 81 2.50 13.72 23.74
CA PHE A 81 3.46 14.33 22.84
C PHE A 81 2.74 15.22 21.83
N ASN A 82 3.23 16.44 21.64
CA ASN A 82 2.76 17.37 20.63
C ASN A 82 3.92 18.27 20.16
N GLY A 83 3.71 19.03 19.08
CA GLY A 83 4.67 20.01 18.61
C GLY A 83 5.90 19.40 17.92
N ASN A 84 7.01 20.14 17.92
CA ASN A 84 8.23 19.76 17.20
C ASN A 84 9.05 18.76 18.02
N LEU A 85 9.43 17.65 17.38
CA LEU A 85 10.18 16.57 18.00
C LEU A 85 11.31 16.09 17.09
N ARG A 86 12.38 15.63 17.73
CA ARG A 86 13.49 14.93 17.08
C ARG A 86 13.68 13.55 17.70
N ALA A 87 13.83 12.55 16.85
CA ALA A 87 14.22 11.21 17.25
C ALA A 87 15.65 10.92 16.78
N HIS A 88 16.45 10.34 17.66
CA HIS A 88 17.79 9.84 17.34
C HIS A 88 18.04 8.52 18.07
N ILE A 89 19.02 7.74 17.58
CA ILE A 89 19.46 6.51 18.24
C ILE A 89 20.56 6.84 19.25
N SER A 90 20.38 6.39 20.49
CA SER A 90 21.36 6.50 21.56
C SER A 90 21.41 5.20 22.35
N ASN A 91 22.58 4.58 22.47
CA ASN A 91 22.79 3.31 23.18
C ASN A 91 21.84 2.17 22.73
N GLY A 92 21.53 2.09 21.43
CA GLY A 92 20.61 1.07 20.89
C GLY A 92 19.13 1.32 21.19
N MET A 93 18.79 2.50 21.71
CA MET A 93 17.42 2.93 22.01
C MET A 93 17.08 4.18 21.20
N ILE A 94 15.80 4.36 20.90
CA ILE A 94 15.27 5.58 20.28
C ILE A 94 14.97 6.57 21.38
N THR A 95 15.55 7.77 21.30
CA THR A 95 15.30 8.86 22.25
C THR A 95 14.56 10.00 21.56
N LEU A 96 13.46 10.47 22.16
CA LEU A 96 12.74 11.66 21.71
C LEU A 96 13.23 12.91 22.42
N ARG A 97 13.31 14.00 21.66
CA ARG A 97 13.66 15.31 22.19
C ARG A 97 12.70 16.36 21.66
N SER A 98 12.11 17.10 22.58
CA SER A 98 11.44 18.37 22.32
C SER A 98 12.39 19.54 22.65
N ASP A 99 12.08 20.73 22.15
CA ASP A 99 12.86 21.95 22.43
C ASP A 99 12.92 22.26 23.94
N ASP A 100 11.89 21.87 24.71
CA ASP A 100 11.79 22.16 26.13
C ASP A 100 12.27 21.02 27.05
N HIS A 101 12.27 19.76 26.59
CA HIS A 101 12.61 18.59 27.42
C HIS A 101 13.00 17.37 26.55
N SER A 102 13.93 16.54 27.05
CA SER A 102 14.22 15.21 26.51
C SER A 102 13.37 14.16 27.22
N PHE A 103 12.65 13.33 26.47
CA PHE A 103 11.80 12.29 27.05
C PHE A 103 11.97 10.97 26.32
N SER A 104 11.73 9.88 27.06
CA SER A 104 11.42 8.56 26.53
C SER A 104 12.53 7.90 25.69
N SER A 105 13.14 6.86 26.27
CA SER A 105 14.01 5.95 25.53
C SER A 105 13.37 4.57 25.45
N SER A 106 13.18 4.07 24.24
CA SER A 106 12.56 2.76 23.97
C SER A 106 13.17 2.14 22.72
N PRO A 107 13.25 0.80 22.57
CA PRO A 107 13.68 0.17 21.32
C PRO A 107 12.72 0.45 20.16
N GLU A 108 11.45 0.74 20.48
CA GLU A 108 10.39 1.11 19.55
C GLU A 108 9.56 2.25 20.13
N ILE A 109 9.13 3.18 19.31
CA ILE A 109 8.22 4.25 19.69
C ILE A 109 6.97 4.18 18.84
N LEU A 110 5.81 4.18 19.48
CA LEU A 110 4.51 4.26 18.81
C LEU A 110 3.74 5.45 19.37
N LEU A 111 3.57 6.46 18.54
CA LEU A 111 2.81 7.68 18.81
C LEU A 111 1.44 7.58 18.13
N SER A 112 0.37 7.46 18.91
CA SER A 112 -1.00 7.39 18.41
C SER A 112 -1.76 8.69 18.69
N PRO A 113 -2.46 9.26 17.70
CA PRO A 113 -3.29 10.44 17.93
C PRO A 113 -4.47 10.09 18.84
N ILE A 114 -4.85 11.02 19.72
CA ILE A 114 -6.07 10.91 20.54
C ILE A 114 -7.32 11.05 19.66
N ASP A 115 -7.28 11.93 18.67
CA ASP A 115 -8.30 12.06 17.64
C ASP A 115 -7.73 11.75 16.24
N PRO A 116 -7.81 10.48 15.80
CA PRO A 116 -7.32 10.05 14.48
C PRO A 116 -8.01 10.71 13.27
N ILE A 117 -9.09 11.48 13.48
CA ILE A 117 -9.82 12.18 12.41
C ILE A 117 -9.18 13.55 12.15
N SER A 118 -8.92 14.33 13.19
CA SER A 118 -8.44 15.71 13.06
C SER A 118 -6.93 15.85 13.20
N GLU A 119 -6.28 14.92 13.92
CA GLU A 119 -4.87 15.00 14.23
C GLU A 119 -4.00 14.37 13.15
N SER A 120 -2.79 14.91 13.01
CA SER A 120 -1.84 14.50 11.97
C SER A 120 -0.40 14.76 12.42
N PHE A 121 0.55 14.17 11.72
CA PHE A 121 1.97 14.46 11.92
C PHE A 121 2.63 14.86 10.61
N LEU A 122 3.65 15.70 10.69
CA LEU A 122 4.46 16.14 9.56
C LEU A 122 5.88 15.63 9.73
N LEU A 123 6.36 14.84 8.78
CA LEU A 123 7.76 14.46 8.67
C LEU A 123 8.50 15.50 7.85
N LYS A 124 9.67 15.93 8.34
CA LYS A 124 10.53 16.85 7.60
C LYS A 124 11.49 16.07 6.70
N ASN A 125 11.86 16.67 5.57
CA ASN A 125 12.94 16.18 4.70
C ASN A 125 12.76 14.74 4.19
N VAL A 126 11.53 14.31 3.92
CA VAL A 126 11.25 12.99 3.34
C VAL A 126 11.77 12.97 1.90
N THR A 127 12.62 11.99 1.59
CA THR A 127 13.14 11.78 0.23
C THR A 127 12.04 11.25 -0.69
N ILE A 128 11.94 11.80 -1.90
CA ILE A 128 11.07 11.32 -2.97
C ILE A 128 11.90 11.06 -4.20
N GLY A 129 11.63 9.95 -4.89
CA GLY A 129 12.37 9.53 -6.06
C GLY A 129 13.73 8.97 -5.65
N LEU A 130 13.74 8.10 -4.64
CA LEU A 130 14.95 7.51 -4.12
C LEU A 130 15.72 6.84 -5.27
N GLN A 131 17.01 7.17 -5.42
CA GLN A 131 17.86 6.64 -6.50
C GLN A 131 17.47 7.06 -7.94
N PHE A 132 16.59 8.05 -8.10
CA PHE A 132 16.32 8.68 -9.40
C PHE A 132 17.04 10.03 -9.54
N HIS A 133 17.28 10.46 -10.79
CA HIS A 133 17.97 11.72 -11.10
C HIS A 133 17.21 12.99 -10.65
N TRP A 134 15.96 12.86 -10.21
CA TRP A 134 15.10 13.94 -9.72
C TRP A 134 14.83 13.86 -8.22
N GLU A 135 15.63 13.08 -7.48
CA GLU A 135 15.53 12.93 -6.03
C GLU A 135 15.44 14.30 -5.33
N GLN A 136 14.41 14.47 -4.49
CA GLN A 136 14.20 15.70 -3.73
C GLN A 136 13.72 15.41 -2.32
N LYS A 137 13.96 16.37 -1.42
CA LYS A 137 13.45 16.35 -0.05
C LYS A 137 12.26 17.27 0.08
N GLN A 138 11.16 16.77 0.62
CA GLN A 138 9.99 17.59 0.94
C GLN A 138 9.40 17.20 2.29
N ASN A 139 8.72 18.15 2.93
CA ASN A 139 7.94 17.84 4.12
C ASN A 139 6.64 17.15 3.71
N GLN A 140 6.29 16.08 4.41
CA GLN A 140 5.07 15.32 4.14
C GLN A 140 4.24 15.17 5.40
N ARG A 141 2.93 15.40 5.29
CA ARG A 141 1.95 15.26 6.36
C ARG A 141 1.20 13.94 6.21
N PHE A 142 0.96 13.28 7.33
CA PHE A 142 0.33 11.97 7.42
C PHE A 142 -0.75 11.97 8.50
N SER A 143 -1.73 11.09 8.34
CA SER A 143 -2.74 10.81 9.38
C SER A 143 -2.47 9.45 10.01
N GLY A 144 -3.14 9.15 11.12
CA GLY A 144 -2.90 7.92 11.87
C GLY A 144 -1.66 8.00 12.75
N SER A 145 -1.13 6.85 13.13
CA SER A 145 -0.06 6.75 14.13
C SER A 145 1.32 6.76 13.48
N LEU A 146 2.29 7.33 14.20
CA LEU A 146 3.70 7.37 13.84
C LEU A 146 4.44 6.31 14.66
N LYS A 147 5.06 5.35 13.99
CA LYS A 147 5.91 4.33 14.59
C LYS A 147 7.36 4.55 14.17
N LEU A 148 8.28 4.44 15.12
CA LEU A 148 9.72 4.49 14.90
C LEU A 148 10.33 3.18 15.38
N ILE A 149 11.15 2.56 14.54
CA ILE A 149 11.91 1.36 14.86
C ILE A 149 13.37 1.54 14.46
N ILE A 150 14.24 0.70 15.01
CA ILE A 150 15.64 0.64 14.61
C ILE A 150 15.83 -0.54 13.63
N GLU A 151 16.29 -0.24 12.42
CA GLU A 151 16.59 -1.22 11.39
C GLU A 151 17.93 -0.84 10.74
N ASN A 152 18.85 -1.80 10.61
CA ASN A 152 20.19 -1.56 10.03
C ASN A 152 20.93 -0.35 10.64
N ASN A 153 20.80 -0.17 11.95
CA ASN A 153 21.39 0.95 12.72
C ASN A 153 20.89 2.35 12.29
N LYS A 154 19.70 2.43 11.68
CA LYS A 154 18.99 3.67 11.33
C LYS A 154 17.58 3.67 11.92
N LEU A 155 17.01 4.86 12.06
CA LEU A 155 15.60 5.02 12.40
C LEU A 155 14.77 4.84 11.14
N THR A 156 13.90 3.83 11.15
CA THR A 156 12.87 3.65 10.13
C THR A 156 11.57 4.25 10.63
N VAL A 157 11.02 5.16 9.84
CA VAL A 157 9.74 5.84 10.12
C VAL A 157 8.62 5.08 9.44
N ILE A 158 7.63 4.64 10.21
CA ILE A 158 6.50 3.85 9.75
C ILE A 158 5.21 4.60 10.09
N ASN A 159 4.32 4.75 9.11
CA ASN A 159 2.97 5.23 9.35
C ASN A 159 2.02 4.04 9.50
N LEU A 160 1.33 3.95 10.64
CA LEU A 160 0.21 3.03 10.84
C LEU A 160 -1.09 3.75 10.52
N VAL A 161 -1.79 3.29 9.49
CA VAL A 161 -2.98 3.96 8.97
C VAL A 161 -4.02 2.93 8.50
N PRO A 162 -5.33 3.20 8.60
CA PRO A 162 -6.35 2.32 8.02
C PRO A 162 -6.18 2.18 6.51
N VAL A 163 -6.42 0.97 5.99
CA VAL A 163 -6.20 0.64 4.57
C VAL A 163 -6.91 1.60 3.62
N GLU A 164 -8.14 2.03 3.92
CA GLU A 164 -8.90 2.89 3.00
C GLU A 164 -8.33 4.32 2.96
N LYS A 165 -7.83 4.83 4.10
CA LYS A 165 -7.09 6.11 4.15
C LYS A 165 -5.77 6.02 3.38
N TYR A 166 -5.05 4.90 3.48
CA TYR A 166 -3.84 4.65 2.70
C TYR A 166 -4.12 4.67 1.20
N LEU A 167 -5.14 3.92 0.75
CA LEU A 167 -5.51 3.81 -0.66
C LEU A 167 -5.91 5.16 -1.25
N THR A 168 -6.58 6.02 -0.51
CA THR A 168 -6.92 7.37 -0.97
C THR A 168 -5.66 8.17 -1.40
N SER A 169 -4.56 8.02 -0.66
CA SER A 169 -3.27 8.63 -1.00
C SER A 169 -2.62 7.95 -2.22
N VAL A 170 -2.63 6.62 -2.27
CA VAL A 170 -2.07 5.83 -3.38
C VAL A 170 -2.74 6.17 -4.71
N ILE A 171 -4.07 6.11 -4.76
CA ILE A 171 -4.83 6.38 -5.98
C ILE A 171 -4.63 7.82 -6.46
N SER A 172 -4.54 8.78 -5.53
CA SER A 172 -4.25 10.17 -5.86
C SER A 172 -2.80 10.40 -6.36
N SER A 173 -1.86 9.54 -5.96
CA SER A 173 -0.43 9.68 -6.29
C SER A 173 -0.03 8.95 -7.57
N GLU A 174 -0.73 7.88 -7.91
CA GLU A 174 -0.42 7.04 -9.07
C GLU A 174 -1.24 7.38 -10.31
N MET A 175 -2.44 7.94 -10.12
CA MET A 175 -3.39 8.21 -11.19
C MET A 175 -3.72 9.69 -11.30
N SER A 176 -4.04 10.15 -12.52
CA SER A 176 -4.45 11.54 -12.73
C SER A 176 -5.84 11.79 -12.15
N ALA A 177 -6.05 12.95 -11.52
CA ALA A 177 -7.33 13.44 -11.02
C ALA A 177 -8.46 13.46 -12.09
N THR A 178 -8.09 13.59 -13.37
CA THR A 178 -9.02 13.67 -14.50
C THR A 178 -9.37 12.30 -15.10
N SER A 179 -8.88 11.22 -14.50
CA SER A 179 -9.21 9.85 -14.92
C SER A 179 -10.70 9.54 -14.70
N SER A 180 -11.23 8.59 -15.46
CA SER A 180 -12.63 8.18 -15.30
C SER A 180 -12.86 7.53 -13.93
N SER A 181 -14.08 7.68 -13.41
CA SER A 181 -14.50 7.07 -12.14
C SER A 181 -14.26 5.55 -12.15
N GLU A 182 -14.63 4.86 -13.23
CA GLU A 182 -14.47 3.41 -13.35
C GLU A 182 -13.00 2.98 -13.35
N LEU A 183 -12.10 3.79 -13.91
CA LEU A 183 -10.67 3.52 -13.85
C LEU A 183 -10.14 3.68 -12.41
N LEU A 184 -10.56 4.74 -11.71
CA LEU A 184 -10.16 4.97 -10.31
C LEU A 184 -10.71 3.87 -9.38
N LYS A 185 -11.93 3.39 -9.61
CA LYS A 185 -12.52 2.26 -8.88
C LYS A 185 -11.76 0.96 -9.14
N ALA A 186 -11.47 0.64 -10.39
CA ALA A 186 -10.69 -0.53 -10.74
C ALA A 186 -9.29 -0.47 -10.11
N HIS A 187 -8.64 0.70 -10.14
CA HIS A 187 -7.35 0.94 -9.50
C HIS A 187 -7.45 0.77 -7.98
N ALA A 188 -8.49 1.28 -7.32
CA ALA A 188 -8.71 1.09 -5.88
C ALA A 188 -8.84 -0.40 -5.51
N ILE A 189 -9.63 -1.17 -6.26
CA ILE A 189 -9.81 -2.62 -6.04
C ILE A 189 -8.49 -3.37 -6.24
N VAL A 190 -7.77 -3.08 -7.33
CA VAL A 190 -6.47 -3.69 -7.65
C VAL A 190 -5.42 -3.33 -6.58
N SER A 191 -5.35 -2.07 -6.18
CA SER A 191 -4.40 -1.62 -5.14
C SER A 191 -4.68 -2.25 -3.79
N ARG A 192 -5.97 -2.36 -3.40
CA ARG A 192 -6.39 -3.02 -2.17
C ARG A 192 -6.07 -4.51 -2.17
N SER A 193 -6.36 -5.18 -3.27
CA SER A 193 -6.11 -6.63 -3.41
C SER A 193 -4.63 -6.94 -3.32
N TRP A 194 -3.79 -6.19 -4.05
CA TRP A 194 -2.34 -6.31 -3.98
C TRP A 194 -1.83 -6.09 -2.55
N LEU A 195 -2.22 -4.99 -1.91
CA LEU A 195 -1.79 -4.66 -0.55
C LEU A 195 -2.13 -5.78 0.45
N LEU A 196 -3.38 -6.25 0.43
CA LEU A 196 -3.83 -7.31 1.33
C LEU A 196 -3.18 -8.67 1.01
N ALA A 197 -2.89 -8.95 -0.26
CA ALA A 197 -2.12 -10.12 -0.66
C ALA A 197 -0.70 -10.07 -0.10
N GLN A 198 -0.01 -8.92 -0.16
CA GLN A 198 1.32 -8.77 0.43
C GLN A 198 1.31 -8.93 1.95
N ILE A 199 0.33 -8.31 2.64
CA ILE A 199 0.17 -8.47 4.10
C ILE A 199 -0.06 -9.94 4.46
N ASN A 200 -0.90 -10.65 3.71
CA ASN A 200 -1.19 -12.06 3.96
C ASN A 200 0.04 -12.95 3.70
N LYS A 201 0.75 -12.70 2.59
CA LYS A 201 1.98 -13.38 2.22
C LYS A 201 3.05 -13.21 3.29
N ARG A 202 3.28 -11.99 3.79
CA ARG A 202 4.21 -11.70 4.90
C ARG A 202 3.87 -12.52 6.15
N LYS A 203 2.61 -12.52 6.57
CA LYS A 203 2.14 -13.31 7.72
C LYS A 203 2.28 -14.82 7.54
N SER A 204 2.13 -15.34 6.31
CA SER A 204 2.42 -16.75 6.05
C SER A 204 3.91 -17.07 6.15
N LEU A 205 4.78 -16.16 5.69
CA LEU A 205 6.24 -16.35 5.72
C LEU A 205 6.83 -16.23 7.13
N GLU A 206 6.22 -15.45 8.03
CA GLU A 206 6.57 -15.50 9.47
C GLU A 206 6.45 -16.92 10.06
N ASN A 207 5.71 -17.82 9.40
CA ASN A 207 5.49 -19.19 9.84
C ASN A 207 6.27 -20.25 9.03
N GLU A 208 7.03 -19.88 7.98
CA GLU A 208 7.76 -20.83 7.10
C GLU A 208 9.21 -20.37 6.85
N GLU A 209 10.20 -21.24 7.16
CA GLU A 209 11.63 -20.87 7.25
C GLU A 209 12.41 -20.77 5.92
N THR A 210 11.84 -21.07 4.76
CA THR A 210 12.66 -21.17 3.52
C THR A 210 11.98 -20.57 2.31
N TYR A 211 12.31 -19.31 2.04
CA TYR A 211 12.08 -18.64 0.77
C TYR A 211 13.35 -18.73 -0.11
N VAL A 212 13.20 -19.04 -1.40
CA VAL A 212 14.31 -19.17 -2.36
C VAL A 212 14.11 -18.14 -3.49
N SER A 213 14.86 -17.04 -3.46
CA SER A 213 14.83 -15.97 -4.47
C SER A 213 15.83 -16.17 -5.63
N GLU A 214 16.70 -17.16 -5.49
CA GLU A 214 17.79 -17.44 -6.43
C GLU A 214 17.77 -18.91 -6.81
N PHE A 215 17.64 -19.17 -8.12
CA PHE A 215 17.89 -20.47 -8.71
C PHE A 215 19.19 -20.42 -9.50
N ILE A 216 20.19 -21.17 -9.04
CA ILE A 216 21.50 -21.26 -9.67
C ILE A 216 21.67 -22.68 -10.21
N CYS A 217 21.93 -22.81 -11.51
CA CYS A 217 22.41 -24.03 -12.13
C CYS A 217 23.76 -23.77 -12.84
N GLU A 218 24.36 -24.80 -13.43
CA GLU A 218 25.70 -24.70 -14.05
C GLU A 218 25.78 -23.68 -15.20
N GLU A 219 24.65 -23.35 -15.84
CA GLU A 219 24.58 -22.50 -17.04
C GLU A 219 23.69 -21.25 -16.87
N GLU A 220 22.89 -21.16 -15.81
CA GLU A 220 21.89 -20.10 -15.61
C GLU A 220 21.81 -19.66 -14.14
N ILE A 221 21.65 -18.36 -13.94
CA ILE A 221 21.31 -17.76 -12.65
C ILE A 221 20.00 -17.01 -12.85
N ILE A 222 18.93 -17.50 -12.24
CA ILE A 222 17.64 -16.80 -12.16
C ILE A 222 17.55 -16.18 -10.78
N ARG A 223 17.59 -14.85 -10.73
CA ARG A 223 17.39 -14.07 -9.50
C ARG A 223 16.16 -13.21 -9.64
N TRP A 224 15.21 -13.39 -8.73
CA TRP A 224 14.06 -12.51 -8.61
C TRP A 224 14.46 -11.31 -7.76
N TYR A 225 14.52 -10.12 -8.37
CA TYR A 225 14.89 -8.87 -7.69
C TYR A 225 13.71 -8.21 -6.96
N ASP A 226 12.56 -8.87 -6.93
CA ASP A 226 11.31 -8.33 -6.40
C ASP A 226 11.17 -8.44 -4.88
N ARG A 227 12.21 -8.89 -4.17
CA ARG A 227 12.14 -9.09 -2.72
C ARG A 227 13.33 -8.50 -1.98
N GLU A 228 13.21 -7.22 -1.64
CA GLU A 228 13.58 -6.77 -0.29
C GLU A 228 12.31 -6.86 0.57
N ASP A 229 11.92 -8.10 0.93
CA ASP A 229 10.75 -8.34 1.78
C ASP A 229 10.89 -7.50 3.05
N HIS A 230 9.94 -6.60 3.21
CA HIS A 230 9.83 -5.80 4.42
C HIS A 230 9.45 -6.74 5.56
N THR A 231 10.41 -7.08 6.42
CA THR A 231 10.15 -7.96 7.57
C THR A 231 9.42 -7.21 8.70
N LEU A 232 9.73 -5.92 8.85
CA LEU A 232 9.27 -5.10 9.98
C LEU A 232 8.03 -4.23 9.69
N TYR A 233 7.59 -4.17 8.43
CA TYR A 233 6.43 -3.38 7.98
C TYR A 233 5.79 -4.03 6.75
N ASP A 234 4.59 -3.58 6.35
CA ASP A 234 3.82 -4.21 5.27
C ASP A 234 4.27 -3.75 3.87
N VAL A 235 4.53 -2.44 3.71
CA VAL A 235 4.85 -1.80 2.42
C VAL A 235 5.79 -0.61 2.60
N CYS A 236 6.58 -0.27 1.59
CA CYS A 236 7.28 1.02 1.53
C CYS A 236 6.46 2.08 0.77
N ALA A 237 6.74 3.35 1.04
CA ALA A 237 6.03 4.48 0.42
C ALA A 237 6.54 4.90 -0.98
N ASP A 238 7.43 4.12 -1.58
CA ASP A 238 8.09 4.43 -2.87
C ASP A 238 7.65 3.48 -4.00
N ASP A 239 8.25 3.67 -5.18
CA ASP A 239 7.97 2.94 -6.44
C ASP A 239 8.11 1.41 -6.34
N HIS A 240 8.80 0.90 -5.31
CA HIS A 240 8.93 -0.54 -5.06
C HIS A 240 7.59 -1.19 -4.66
N CYS A 241 6.74 -0.49 -3.91
CA CYS A 241 5.43 -1.02 -3.49
C CYS A 241 4.30 -0.23 -4.15
N GLN A 242 3.91 0.87 -3.53
CA GLN A 242 2.87 1.78 -4.00
C GLN A 242 3.24 3.19 -3.56
N ARG A 243 2.95 4.18 -4.40
CA ARG A 243 3.29 5.57 -4.10
C ARG A 243 2.41 6.12 -3.00
N TYR A 244 2.93 6.21 -1.78
CA TYR A 244 2.22 6.73 -0.62
C TYR A 244 2.82 8.04 -0.13
N GLN A 245 2.05 9.14 -0.14
CA GLN A 245 2.55 10.49 0.19
C GLN A 245 1.78 11.18 1.33
N GLY A 246 1.03 10.37 2.10
CA GLY A 246 0.17 10.84 3.17
C GLY A 246 -0.96 11.73 2.66
N ILE A 247 -1.25 12.79 3.41
CA ILE A 247 -2.31 13.78 3.18
C ILE A 247 -1.76 15.15 2.74
N THR A 248 -0.46 15.21 2.40
CA THR A 248 0.25 16.46 2.03
C THR A 248 -0.36 17.12 0.79
N ARG A 249 -0.67 16.30 -0.21
CA ARG A 249 -1.37 16.73 -1.42
C ARG A 249 -2.85 16.54 -1.18
N GLU A 250 -3.66 17.50 -1.61
CA GLU A 250 -5.11 17.34 -1.58
C GLU A 250 -5.48 16.04 -2.31
N HIS A 251 -6.15 15.15 -1.59
CA HIS A 251 -6.77 14.00 -2.21
C HIS A 251 -7.78 14.51 -3.23
N THR A 252 -7.74 13.97 -4.44
CA THR A 252 -8.74 14.32 -5.44
C THR A 252 -10.08 13.79 -4.95
N HIS A 253 -11.13 14.60 -5.02
CA HIS A 253 -12.47 14.17 -4.61
C HIS A 253 -12.87 12.85 -5.28
N ASN A 254 -12.53 12.70 -6.56
CA ASN A 254 -12.77 11.49 -7.35
C ASN A 254 -12.05 10.24 -6.79
N ALA A 255 -10.84 10.38 -6.25
CA ALA A 255 -10.13 9.26 -5.64
C ALA A 255 -10.77 8.83 -4.32
N GLN A 256 -11.20 9.79 -3.49
CA GLN A 256 -11.93 9.50 -2.25
C GLN A 256 -13.24 8.77 -2.54
N GLU A 257 -14.02 9.28 -3.49
CA GLU A 257 -15.28 8.68 -3.92
C GLU A 257 -15.06 7.26 -4.47
N ALA A 258 -14.07 7.06 -5.34
CA ALA A 258 -13.77 5.74 -5.90
C ALA A 258 -13.34 4.72 -4.84
N VAL A 259 -12.55 5.13 -3.84
CA VAL A 259 -12.14 4.27 -2.72
C VAL A 259 -13.34 3.91 -1.85
N GLU A 260 -14.19 4.88 -1.52
CA GLU A 260 -15.37 4.65 -0.68
C GLU A 260 -16.43 3.79 -1.39
N GLU A 261 -16.70 4.03 -2.68
CA GLU A 261 -17.64 3.22 -3.46
C GLU A 261 -17.16 1.78 -3.69
N THR A 262 -15.86 1.52 -3.52
CA THR A 262 -15.26 0.18 -3.64
C THR A 262 -14.71 -0.34 -2.31
N ARG A 263 -15.15 0.24 -1.19
CA ARG A 263 -14.66 -0.10 0.15
C ARG A 263 -14.79 -1.59 0.42
N GLY A 264 -13.67 -2.22 0.78
CA GLY A 264 -13.62 -3.67 1.02
C GLY A 264 -13.75 -4.58 -0.20
N PHE A 265 -13.88 -4.06 -1.43
CA PHE A 265 -13.86 -4.89 -2.63
C PHE A 265 -12.43 -5.31 -2.97
N ILE A 266 -12.26 -6.62 -3.14
CA ILE A 266 -10.99 -7.28 -3.44
C ILE A 266 -11.20 -8.33 -4.54
N LEU A 267 -10.12 -8.66 -5.26
CA LEU A 267 -10.09 -9.72 -6.24
C LEU A 267 -9.62 -11.03 -5.57
N MET A 268 -10.41 -12.08 -5.77
CA MET A 268 -10.14 -13.40 -5.23
C MET A 268 -10.23 -14.46 -6.33
N TYR A 269 -9.42 -15.50 -6.19
CA TYR A 269 -9.46 -16.70 -7.00
C TYR A 269 -9.15 -17.92 -6.12
N ASN A 270 -9.96 -18.97 -6.21
CA ASN A 270 -9.84 -20.17 -5.37
C ASN A 270 -9.72 -19.85 -3.86
N ASP A 271 -10.59 -18.97 -3.36
CA ASP A 271 -10.62 -18.52 -1.95
C ASP A 271 -9.34 -17.82 -1.45
N GLN A 272 -8.43 -17.44 -2.36
CA GLN A 272 -7.22 -16.67 -2.06
C GLN A 272 -7.31 -15.27 -2.66
N ILE A 273 -6.72 -14.29 -1.97
CA ILE A 273 -6.59 -12.92 -2.51
C ILE A 273 -5.57 -12.95 -3.64
N CYS A 274 -5.92 -12.38 -4.79
CA CYS A 274 -5.03 -12.33 -5.95
C CYS A 274 -3.87 -11.34 -5.73
N ASP A 275 -2.66 -11.71 -6.16
CA ASP A 275 -1.56 -10.76 -6.36
C ASP A 275 -1.83 -9.94 -7.63
N THR A 276 -2.38 -8.74 -7.46
CA THR A 276 -2.89 -7.91 -8.56
C THR A 276 -1.92 -6.80 -8.91
N ARG A 277 -0.79 -7.18 -9.51
CA ARG A 277 0.19 -6.21 -10.02
C ARG A 277 -0.37 -5.47 -11.23
N PHE A 278 -0.02 -4.19 -11.35
CA PHE A 278 -0.42 -3.34 -12.46
C PHE A 278 0.78 -2.58 -13.00
N SER A 279 0.64 -2.04 -14.21
CA SER A 279 1.67 -1.24 -14.85
C SER A 279 1.06 -0.03 -15.56
N LYS A 280 1.87 1.00 -15.77
CA LYS A 280 1.44 2.23 -16.46
C LYS A 280 1.04 1.98 -17.92
N SER A 281 1.74 1.08 -18.61
CA SER A 281 1.46 0.74 -20.00
C SER A 281 2.08 -0.62 -20.31
N CYS A 282 1.32 -1.48 -21.00
CA CYS A 282 1.77 -2.82 -21.42
C CYS A 282 2.33 -2.85 -22.85
N GLY A 283 2.45 -1.71 -23.54
CA GLY A 283 2.90 -1.69 -24.94
C GLY A 283 1.95 -2.40 -25.93
N GLY A 284 0.74 -2.78 -25.51
CA GLY A 284 -0.30 -3.40 -26.33
C GLY A 284 -0.63 -4.85 -25.97
N ILE A 285 0.22 -5.54 -25.20
CA ILE A 285 0.04 -6.93 -24.77
C ILE A 285 0.52 -7.07 -23.33
N THR A 286 -0.27 -7.69 -22.45
CA THR A 286 0.14 -8.01 -21.08
C THR A 286 1.01 -9.27 -21.04
N GLU A 287 1.95 -9.33 -20.10
CA GLU A 287 2.82 -10.50 -19.90
C GLU A 287 2.17 -11.52 -18.95
N THR A 288 2.54 -12.81 -19.06
CA THR A 288 2.14 -13.83 -18.09
C THR A 288 2.95 -13.69 -16.80
N PHE A 289 2.30 -13.90 -15.65
CA PHE A 289 2.87 -13.64 -14.32
C PHE A 289 4.21 -14.36 -14.12
N GLU A 290 4.27 -15.64 -14.48
CA GLU A 290 5.44 -16.51 -14.35
C GLU A 290 6.67 -16.10 -15.17
N ASN A 291 6.49 -15.22 -16.17
CA ASN A 291 7.60 -14.70 -16.96
C ASN A 291 8.25 -13.46 -16.31
N VAL A 292 7.56 -12.83 -15.35
CA VAL A 292 8.01 -11.57 -14.71
C VAL A 292 8.26 -11.77 -13.22
N TRP A 293 7.53 -12.69 -12.59
CA TRP A 293 7.52 -12.91 -11.16
C TRP A 293 7.61 -14.40 -10.84
N GLU A 294 8.14 -14.68 -9.66
CA GLU A 294 8.23 -16.02 -9.10
C GLU A 294 6.85 -16.60 -8.78
N LYS A 295 6.73 -17.93 -8.82
CA LYS A 295 5.50 -18.66 -8.48
C LYS A 295 5.32 -18.85 -6.99
#